data_AF-A0A259NFP8-F1
#
_entry.id   AF-A0A259NFP8-F1
#
_cell.length_a   1.000
_cell.length_b   1.000
_cell.length_c   1.000
_cell.angle_alpha   90.00
_cell.angle_beta   90.00
_cell.angle_gamma   90.00
#
_symmetry.space_group_name_H-M   'P 1'
#
loop_
_entity.id
_entity.type
_entity.pdbx_description
1 polymer ?
#
loop_
_entity_poly.entity_id
_entity_poly.type
_entity_poly.pdbx_seq_one_letter_code
_entity_poly.pdbx_strand_id
1 'polypeptide(L)' 'MSDHRTDGDKSGKLLYCSFCGKSQHEVRKLIAGPQVYICDECVDLCNDIIRE' A
#
# COMPACT_ATOMS: atom_id res chain seq x y z
N MET A 1 7.74 16.35 9.96
CA MET A 1 7.25 15.50 8.85
C MET A 1 8.24 14.34 8.74
N SER A 2 8.04 13.14 9.28
CA SER A 2 6.84 12.47 9.82
C SER A 2 7.25 11.69 11.07
N ASP A 3 6.60 12.00 12.20
CA ASP A 3 6.68 11.23 13.43
C ASP A 3 5.85 9.96 13.27
N HIS A 4 6.43 8.77 13.45
CA HIS A 4 5.69 7.70 14.13
C HIS A 4 6.60 6.64 14.76
N ARG A 5 6.58 6.68 16.08
CA ARG A 5 7.12 5.69 17.03
C ARG A 5 6.56 4.30 16.71
N THR A 6 7.45 3.32 16.59
CA THR A 6 7.08 1.90 16.53
C THR A 6 6.72 1.42 17.94
N ASP A 7 5.43 1.40 18.24
CA ASP A 7 4.87 0.75 19.43
C ASP A 7 4.48 -0.69 19.09
N GLY A 8 4.86 -1.63 19.96
CA GLY A 8 4.60 -3.04 19.79
C GLY A 8 3.24 -3.42 20.36
N ASP A 9 2.32 -3.85 19.50
CA ASP A 9 1.13 -4.62 19.89
C ASP A 9 0.94 -5.80 18.93
N LYS A 10 0.48 -6.94 19.47
CA LYS A 10 0.30 -8.21 18.76
C LYS A 10 -0.98 -8.20 17.91
N SER A 11 -1.07 -7.23 17.00
CA SER A 11 -2.10 -7.14 15.97
C SER A 11 -1.37 -6.89 14.64
N GLY A 12 -1.54 -7.78 13.66
CA GLY A 12 -0.81 -7.72 12.39
C GLY A 12 -0.84 -6.31 11.80
N LYS A 13 0.34 -5.70 11.60
CA LYS A 13 0.48 -4.33 11.12
C LYS A 13 -0.38 -4.15 9.86
N LEU A 14 -1.37 -3.27 9.93
CA LEU A 14 -2.16 -2.91 8.76
C LEU A 14 -1.22 -2.27 7.75
N LEU A 15 -1.11 -2.88 6.58
CA LEU A 15 -0.35 -2.35 5.46
C LEU A 15 -1.26 -1.46 4.62
N TYR A 16 -0.69 -0.37 4.10
CA TYR A 16 -1.40 0.63 3.31
C TYR A 16 -0.71 0.82 1.97
N CYS A 17 -1.48 0.96 0.90
CA CYS A 17 -0.97 1.32 -0.42
C CYS A 17 -0.31 2.70 -0.37
N SER A 18 0.94 2.79 -0.82
CA SER A 18 1.70 4.04 -0.85
C SER A 18 1.17 5.06 -1.86
N PHE A 19 0.30 4.64 -2.77
CA PHE A 19 -0.24 5.48 -3.85
C PHE A 19 -1.65 6.01 -3.54
N CYS A 20 -2.57 5.13 -3.13
CA CYS A 20 -3.96 5.51 -2.85
C CYS A 20 -4.32 5.58 -1.35
N GLY A 21 -3.43 5.12 -0.45
CA GLY A 21 -3.65 5.12 0.99
C GLY A 21 -4.60 4.02 1.51
N LYS A 22 -5.19 3.21 0.64
CA LYS A 22 -6.09 2.11 1.04
C LYS A 22 -5.36 1.04 1.83
N SER A 23 -6.02 0.50 2.85
CA SER A 23 -5.50 -0.63 3.64
C SER A 23 -5.57 -1.95 2.87
N GLN A 24 -4.78 -2.94 3.31
CA GLN A 24 -4.79 -4.31 2.76
C GLN A 24 -6.16 -5.00 2.79
N HIS A 25 -7.10 -4.53 3.62
CA HIS A 25 -8.45 -5.06 3.72
C HIS A 25 -9.45 -4.39 2.76
N GLU A 26 -9.11 -3.20 2.26
CA GLU A 26 -9.95 -2.43 1.33
C GLU A 26 -9.65 -2.75 -0.15
N VAL A 27 -8.58 -3.48 -0.41
CA VAL A 27 -8.13 -3.85 -1.76
C VAL A 27 -8.12 -5.36 -1.93
N ARG A 28 -8.30 -5.82 -3.16
CA ARG A 28 -8.29 -7.25 -3.45
C ARG A 28 -6.88 -7.84 -3.33
N LYS A 29 -5.86 -7.08 -3.77
CA LYS A 29 -4.45 -7.46 -3.63
C LYS A 29 -3.64 -6.25 -3.20
N LEU A 30 -2.75 -6.46 -2.22
CA LEU A 30 -1.73 -5.50 -1.84
C LEU A 30 -0.35 -6.18 -1.99
N ILE A 31 0.50 -5.57 -2.82
CA ILE A 31 1.83 -6.08 -3.16
C ILE A 31 2.84 -5.35 -2.28
N ALA A 32 3.62 -6.11 -1.49
CA ALA A 32 4.63 -5.58 -0.58
C ALA A 32 6.03 -5.66 -1.21
N GLY A 33 6.65 -4.50 -1.42
CA GLY A 33 8.07 -4.36 -1.73
C GLY A 33 8.89 -3.96 -0.51
N PRO A 34 10.24 -3.92 -0.61
CA PRO A 34 11.12 -3.58 0.51
C PRO A 34 10.85 -2.23 1.20
N GLN A 35 10.32 -1.25 0.46
CA GLN A 35 10.06 0.12 0.96
C GLN A 35 8.74 0.72 0.48
N VAL A 36 7.96 -0.01 -0.33
CA VAL A 36 6.76 0.51 -0.99
C VAL A 36 5.71 -0.57 -1.07
N TYR A 37 4.44 -0.16 -0.97
CA TYR A 37 3.30 -1.05 -1.12
C TYR A 37 2.40 -0.51 -2.23
N ILE A 38 1.90 -1.38 -3.09
CA ILE A 38 1.01 -1.00 -4.19
C ILE A 38 -0.16 -1.97 -4.30
N CYS A 39 -1.38 -1.46 -4.48
CA CYS A 39 -2.58 -2.30 -4.67
C CYS A 39 -2.86 -2.57 -6.14
N ASP A 40 -3.74 -3.55 -6.44
CA ASP A 40 -4.08 -3.91 -7.81
C ASP A 40 -4.71 -2.76 -8.61
N GLU A 41 -5.58 -1.96 -7.99
CA GLU A 41 -6.18 -0.79 -8.65
C GLU A 41 -5.13 0.24 -9.09
N CYS A 42 -4.11 0.48 -8.25
CA CYS A 42 -3.03 1.41 -8.60
C CYS A 42 -2.14 0.84 -9.70
N VAL A 43 -1.91 -0.48 -9.72
CA VAL A 43 -1.16 -1.13 -10.81
C VAL A 43 -1.90 -0.97 -12.14
N ASP A 44 -3.21 -1.18 -12.15
CA ASP A 44 -4.03 -1.06 -13.37
C ASP A 44 -4.01 0.39 -13.87
N LEU A 45 -4.24 1.37 -12.99
CA LEU A 45 -4.15 2.79 -13.35
C LEU A 45 -2.76 3.17 -13.88
N CYS A 46 -1.69 2.72 -13.23
CA CYS A 46 -0.33 2.96 -13.71
C CYS A 46 -0.07 2.30 -15.07
N ASN A 47 -0.60 1.11 -15.32
CA ASN A 47 -0.47 0.43 -16.60
C ASN A 47 -1.19 1.19 -17.72
N ASP A 48 -2.36 1.74 -17.45
CA ASP A 48 -3.10 2.56 -18.42
C ASP A 48 -2.30 3.81 -18.79
N ILE A 49 -1.70 4.48 -17.80
CA ILE A 49 -0.85 5.67 -18.02
C ILE A 49 0.42 5.33 -18.81
N ILE A 50 1.03 4.16 -18.59
CA ILE A 50 2.29 3.75 -19.27
C ILE A 50 2.06 3.30 -20.71
N ARG A 51 0.87 2.76 -21.01
CA ARG A 51 0.53 2.23 -22.34
C ARG A 51 0.02 3.30 -23.30
N GLU A 52 -0.13 4.54 -22.83
CA GLU A 52 -0.36 5.74 -23.63
C GLU A 52 0.97 6.44 -23.95
#